data_AF-A0A516GZE2-F1
#
_entry.id   AF-A0A516GZE2-F1
#
_cell.length_a   1.000
_cell.length_b   1.000
_cell.length_c   1.000
_cell.angle_alpha   90.00
_cell.angle_beta   90.00
_cell.angle_gamma   90.00
#
_symmetry.space_group_name_H-M   'P 1'
#
loop_
_entity.id
_entity.type
_entity.pdbx_description
1 polymer ?
#
loop_
_entity_poly.entity_id
_entity_poly.type
_entity_poly.pdbx_seq_one_letter_code
_entity_poly.pdbx_strand_id
1 'polypeptide(L)'
;MTKPAAARKSPKSALAADVAAQVERMRSFNRFYTHKIGLLEGSRLYDPFSLAETRVLYELAHRDRVTASDLVRDLGMDAGYLSRMLRGFEKQGLITRKAAKEDARQSVLTITAAGRKAFAPQEDVSRRVLSPLIERLPAEDRARLVEAMDTITQLLSEEKPAAKPGFHLRPHRPGDIGWMVQKHGELYTAEYGWDSSFEALAAEVGTQFLRDFDPAWENAWIAELDSGERVGCVFLIRKSATVAKLRVLIVDPKARGLGVGKALVQACIDFAKLKGYRKITLWTNSILVAARGIYEKTGFRLVQSEPHDSFGQKLIGETWDLKL
;
A
#
# COMPACT_ATOMS: atom_id res chain seq x y z
N MET A 1 43.67 -2.59 -37.53
CA MET A 1 43.50 -2.93 -36.09
C MET A 1 42.04 -2.81 -35.72
N THR A 2 41.32 -3.91 -35.76
CA THR A 2 39.87 -4.00 -35.57
C THR A 2 39.57 -4.13 -34.07
N LYS A 3 38.84 -3.15 -33.49
CA LYS A 3 38.33 -3.23 -32.12
C LYS A 3 37.37 -4.42 -31.99
N PRO A 4 37.43 -5.24 -30.92
CA PRO A 4 36.46 -6.31 -30.72
C PRO A 4 35.10 -5.72 -30.34
N ALA A 5 34.04 -6.22 -30.99
CA ALA A 5 32.66 -5.88 -30.70
C ALA A 5 32.28 -6.40 -29.31
N ALA A 6 31.84 -5.51 -28.42
CA ALA A 6 31.28 -5.88 -27.14
C ALA A 6 29.97 -6.65 -27.37
N ALA A 7 29.95 -7.94 -27.00
CA ALA A 7 28.77 -8.77 -27.07
C ALA A 7 27.66 -8.19 -26.15
N ARG A 8 26.60 -7.63 -26.76
CA ARG A 8 25.38 -7.22 -26.04
C ARG A 8 24.70 -8.47 -25.48
N LYS A 9 24.69 -8.61 -24.15
CA LYS A 9 23.93 -9.64 -23.42
C LYS A 9 22.43 -9.55 -23.76
N SER A 10 21.76 -10.69 -23.92
CA SER A 10 20.34 -10.75 -24.28
C SER A 10 19.45 -10.29 -23.12
N PRO A 11 18.24 -9.73 -23.37
CA PRO A 11 17.36 -9.21 -22.33
C PRO A 11 16.96 -10.26 -21.28
N LYS A 12 16.83 -11.54 -21.66
CA LYS A 12 16.61 -12.66 -20.71
C LYS A 12 17.84 -12.92 -19.83
N SER A 13 19.06 -12.79 -20.37
CA SER A 13 20.28 -12.99 -19.58
C SER A 13 20.56 -11.79 -18.65
N ALA A 14 20.11 -10.59 -19.01
CA ALA A 14 20.17 -9.42 -18.15
C ALA A 14 19.18 -9.54 -16.97
N LEU A 15 17.94 -9.96 -17.22
CA LEU A 15 16.94 -10.23 -16.18
C LEU A 15 17.40 -11.33 -15.22
N ALA A 16 17.97 -12.43 -15.74
CA ALA A 16 18.50 -13.50 -14.90
C ALA A 16 19.69 -13.05 -14.02
N ALA A 17 20.54 -12.15 -14.53
CA ALA A 17 21.65 -11.59 -13.77
C ALA A 17 21.16 -10.62 -12.67
N ASP A 18 20.11 -9.84 -12.95
CA ASP A 18 19.48 -8.94 -11.97
C ASP A 18 18.81 -9.73 -10.84
N VAL A 19 18.05 -10.78 -11.18
CA VAL A 19 17.45 -11.69 -10.18
C VAL A 19 18.52 -12.35 -9.32
N ALA A 20 19.64 -12.81 -9.89
CA ALA A 20 20.72 -13.41 -9.11
C ALA A 20 21.34 -12.41 -8.10
N ALA A 21 21.54 -11.16 -8.50
CA ALA A 21 22.03 -10.11 -7.60
C ALA A 21 21.02 -9.77 -6.49
N GLN A 22 19.73 -9.71 -6.83
CA GLN A 22 18.65 -9.50 -5.88
C GLN A 22 18.55 -10.64 -4.86
N VAL A 23 18.67 -11.89 -5.32
CA VAL A 23 18.71 -13.08 -4.46
C VAL A 23 19.88 -13.00 -3.48
N GLU A 24 21.09 -12.62 -3.91
CA GLU A 24 22.21 -12.50 -2.96
C GLU A 24 21.98 -11.39 -1.94
N ARG A 25 21.36 -10.27 -2.34
CA ARG A 25 20.97 -9.21 -1.41
C ARG A 25 19.94 -9.70 -0.39
N MET A 26 18.94 -10.47 -0.80
CA MET A 26 17.96 -11.10 0.09
C MET A 26 18.64 -12.09 1.04
N ARG A 27 19.56 -12.92 0.55
CA ARG A 27 20.32 -13.87 1.41
C ARG A 27 21.16 -13.13 2.44
N SER A 28 21.81 -12.05 2.04
CA SER A 28 22.58 -11.19 2.94
C SER A 28 21.70 -10.56 4.02
N PHE A 29 20.55 -10.01 3.62
CA PHE A 29 19.55 -9.48 4.56
C PHE A 29 19.05 -10.55 5.53
N ASN A 30 18.67 -11.73 5.04
CA ASN A 30 18.18 -12.81 5.90
C ASN A 30 19.23 -13.26 6.91
N ARG A 31 20.50 -13.37 6.52
CA ARG A 31 21.61 -13.68 7.45
C ARG A 31 21.76 -12.60 8.52
N PHE A 32 21.77 -11.33 8.10
CA PHE A 32 21.84 -10.19 9.01
C PHE A 32 20.67 -10.16 9.99
N TYR A 33 19.43 -10.30 9.49
CA TYR A 33 18.22 -10.21 10.30
C TYR A 33 18.11 -11.39 11.27
N THR A 34 18.40 -12.61 10.80
CA THR A 34 18.45 -13.84 11.63
C THR A 34 19.42 -13.67 12.81
N HIS A 35 20.58 -13.08 12.56
CA HIS A 35 21.53 -12.75 13.62
C HIS A 35 21.02 -11.64 14.54
N LYS A 36 20.41 -10.58 13.98
CA LYS A 36 19.90 -9.44 14.76
C LYS A 36 18.78 -9.80 15.73
N ILE A 37 17.90 -10.72 15.36
CA ILE A 37 16.82 -11.19 16.24
C ILE A 37 17.26 -12.35 17.14
N GLY A 38 18.54 -12.71 17.14
CA GLY A 38 19.10 -13.77 17.98
C GLY A 38 18.59 -15.17 17.64
N LEU A 39 18.03 -15.41 16.45
CA LEU A 39 17.35 -16.67 16.12
C LEU A 39 18.23 -17.92 16.31
N LEU A 40 19.55 -17.74 16.09
CA LEU A 40 20.56 -18.80 16.20
C LEU A 40 21.26 -18.85 17.56
N GLU A 41 20.94 -17.94 18.49
CA GLU A 41 21.48 -17.98 19.87
C GLU A 41 20.89 -19.14 20.70
N GLY A 42 20.07 -19.98 20.07
CA GLY A 42 19.67 -21.29 20.59
C GLY A 42 18.73 -21.19 21.78
N SER A 43 18.48 -22.32 22.43
CA SER A 43 17.40 -22.57 23.40
C SER A 43 17.27 -21.57 24.56
N ARG A 44 18.20 -20.63 24.78
CA ARG A 44 18.11 -19.63 25.87
C ARG A 44 17.04 -18.58 25.64
N LEU A 45 16.81 -18.16 24.39
CA LEU A 45 15.79 -17.15 24.12
C LEU A 45 14.39 -17.70 24.36
N TYR A 46 14.18 -18.96 23.99
CA TYR A 46 12.86 -19.59 24.01
C TYR A 46 12.67 -20.62 25.15
N ASP A 47 13.65 -20.77 26.05
CA ASP A 47 13.67 -21.75 27.15
C ASP A 47 12.39 -21.69 28.00
N PRO A 48 11.67 -22.81 28.24
CA PRO A 48 12.05 -24.20 27.97
C PRO A 48 11.66 -24.75 26.59
N PHE A 49 11.11 -23.92 25.70
CA PHE A 49 10.61 -24.32 24.39
C PHE A 49 11.61 -24.02 23.27
N SER A 50 11.54 -24.78 22.19
CA SER A 50 12.16 -24.40 20.92
C SER A 50 11.34 -23.32 20.20
N LEU A 51 11.93 -22.62 19.23
CA LEU A 51 11.21 -21.64 18.40
C LEU A 51 9.95 -22.23 17.76
N ALA A 52 10.03 -23.46 17.24
CA ALA A 52 8.90 -24.12 16.60
C ALA A 52 7.79 -24.43 17.62
N GLU A 53 8.17 -24.89 18.81
CA GLU A 53 7.23 -25.12 19.91
C GLU A 53 6.56 -23.83 20.39
N THR A 54 7.34 -22.76 20.57
CA THR A 54 6.85 -21.42 20.92
C THR A 54 5.87 -20.92 19.87
N ARG A 55 6.16 -21.11 18.57
CA ARG A 55 5.26 -20.67 17.50
C ARG A 55 3.94 -21.43 17.51
N VAL A 56 3.96 -22.74 17.72
CA VAL A 56 2.73 -23.54 17.85
C VAL A 56 1.93 -23.13 19.08
N LEU A 57 2.57 -22.96 20.23
CA LEU A 57 1.90 -22.50 21.46
C LEU A 57 1.31 -21.10 21.32
N TYR A 58 1.98 -20.20 20.59
CA TYR A 58 1.47 -18.86 20.29
C TYR A 58 0.15 -18.92 19.52
N GLU A 59 0.09 -19.69 18.42
CA GLU A 59 -1.15 -19.86 17.64
C GLU A 59 -2.27 -20.46 18.50
N LEU A 60 -1.97 -21.48 19.31
CA LEU A 60 -2.95 -22.11 20.20
C LEU A 60 -3.41 -21.20 21.36
N ALA A 61 -2.59 -20.23 21.76
CA ALA A 61 -2.93 -19.27 22.80
C ALA A 61 -3.83 -18.13 22.29
N HIS A 62 -3.67 -17.72 21.03
CA HIS A 62 -4.29 -16.52 20.47
C HIS A 62 -5.44 -16.78 19.48
N ARG A 63 -5.63 -18.03 19.04
CA ARG A 63 -6.69 -18.40 18.11
C ARG A 63 -7.64 -19.41 18.74
N ASP A 64 -8.92 -19.20 18.51
CA ASP A 64 -9.95 -20.16 18.86
C ASP A 64 -10.06 -21.24 17.79
N ARG A 65 -10.32 -22.49 18.22
CA ARG A 65 -10.62 -23.65 17.36
C ARG A 65 -9.53 -23.96 16.31
N VAL A 66 -8.27 -24.04 16.72
CA VAL A 66 -7.15 -24.42 15.83
C VAL A 66 -7.10 -25.93 15.60
N THR A 67 -6.94 -26.37 14.36
CA THR A 67 -6.67 -27.78 14.02
C THR A 67 -5.20 -28.03 13.73
N ALA A 68 -4.77 -29.29 13.73
CA ALA A 68 -3.42 -29.65 13.31
C ALA A 68 -3.16 -29.31 11.82
N SER A 69 -4.19 -29.39 10.98
CA SER A 69 -4.11 -29.04 9.56
C SER A 69 -3.92 -27.53 9.35
N ASP A 70 -4.55 -26.70 10.18
CA ASP A 70 -4.32 -25.25 10.15
C ASP A 70 -2.87 -24.92 10.51
N LEU A 71 -2.33 -25.55 11.55
CA LEU A 71 -0.93 -25.34 11.95
C LEU A 71 0.08 -25.81 10.88
N VAL A 72 -0.18 -26.93 10.20
CA VAL A 72 0.68 -27.38 9.07
C VAL A 72 0.67 -26.34 7.95
N ARG A 73 -0.52 -25.85 7.56
CA ARG A 73 -0.68 -24.85 6.51
C ARG A 73 -0.01 -23.53 6.89
N ASP A 74 -0.35 -22.99 8.06
CA ASP A 74 -0.01 -21.61 8.45
C ASP A 74 1.47 -21.49 8.87
N LEU A 75 2.06 -22.55 9.43
CA LEU A 75 3.45 -22.55 9.89
C LEU A 75 4.42 -23.25 8.92
N GLY A 76 3.91 -23.83 7.83
CA GLY A 76 4.72 -24.58 6.86
C GLY A 76 5.45 -25.78 7.45
N MET A 77 4.91 -26.37 8.51
CA MET A 77 5.54 -27.48 9.25
C MET A 77 5.20 -28.85 8.66
N ASP A 78 6.15 -29.79 8.69
CA ASP A 78 5.86 -31.18 8.37
C ASP A 78 4.82 -31.79 9.34
N ALA A 79 3.82 -32.48 8.78
CA ALA A 79 2.70 -33.03 9.54
C ALA A 79 3.16 -34.09 10.57
N GLY A 80 4.18 -34.89 10.24
CA GLY A 80 4.75 -35.90 11.13
C GLY A 80 5.54 -35.27 12.29
N TYR A 81 6.27 -34.19 12.03
CA TYR A 81 6.96 -33.39 13.04
C TYR A 81 5.96 -32.71 13.98
N LEU A 82 4.96 -32.01 13.45
CA LEU A 82 3.93 -31.36 14.25
C LEU A 82 3.16 -32.37 15.12
N SER A 83 2.77 -33.52 14.56
CA SER A 83 2.06 -34.56 15.31
C SER A 83 2.86 -35.08 16.51
N ARG A 84 4.19 -35.26 16.36
CA ARG A 84 5.08 -35.62 17.47
C ARG A 84 5.14 -34.53 18.54
N MET A 85 5.26 -33.26 18.12
CA MET A 85 5.28 -32.11 19.02
C MET A 85 3.98 -32.00 19.84
N LEU A 86 2.83 -32.07 19.17
CA LEU A 86 1.52 -31.98 19.82
C LEU A 86 1.29 -33.10 20.85
N ARG A 87 1.76 -34.33 20.58
CA ARG A 87 1.72 -35.42 21.58
C ARG A 87 2.60 -35.12 22.79
N GLY A 88 3.75 -34.49 22.58
CA GLY A 88 4.62 -34.02 23.66
C GLY A 88 3.91 -33.01 24.56
N PHE A 89 3.26 -32.00 23.96
CA PHE A 89 2.48 -31.00 24.70
C PHE A 89 1.30 -31.61 25.46
N GLU A 90 0.59 -32.57 24.88
CA GLU A 90 -0.53 -33.26 25.53
C GLU A 90 -0.05 -34.08 26.74
N LYS A 91 1.07 -34.81 26.60
CA LYS A 91 1.71 -35.53 27.71
C LYS A 91 2.14 -34.61 28.85
N GLN A 92 2.58 -33.39 28.51
CA GLN A 92 2.95 -32.36 29.48
C GLN A 92 1.72 -31.59 30.04
N GLY A 93 0.51 -31.90 29.59
CA GLY A 93 -0.71 -31.23 30.01
C GLY A 93 -0.86 -29.79 29.50
N LEU A 94 -0.08 -29.38 28.50
CA LEU A 94 -0.10 -28.02 27.94
C LEU A 94 -1.27 -27.80 26.98
N ILE A 95 -1.73 -28.87 26.32
CA ILE A 95 -2.85 -28.83 25.38
C ILE A 95 -3.80 -29.99 25.64
N THR A 96 -5.02 -29.86 25.13
CA THR A 96 -5.99 -30.95 25.00
C THR A 96 -6.45 -31.08 23.56
N ARG A 97 -6.87 -32.28 23.19
CA ARG A 97 -7.36 -32.61 21.85
C ARG A 97 -8.79 -33.11 21.94
N LYS A 98 -9.70 -32.53 21.16
CA LYS A 98 -11.08 -33.03 21.00
C LYS A 98 -11.37 -33.24 19.52
N ALA A 99 -12.10 -34.30 19.17
CA ALA A 99 -12.59 -34.48 17.80
C ALA A 99 -13.43 -33.26 17.39
N ALA A 100 -13.21 -32.74 16.18
CA ALA A 100 -13.99 -31.63 15.67
C ALA A 100 -15.44 -32.08 15.45
N LYS A 101 -16.41 -31.21 15.78
CA LYS A 101 -17.83 -31.51 15.58
C LYS A 101 -18.20 -31.61 14.10
N GLU A 102 -17.52 -30.85 13.24
CA GLU A 102 -17.79 -30.83 11.79
C GLU A 102 -17.07 -31.97 11.04
N ASP A 103 -15.93 -32.47 11.54
CA ASP A 103 -15.20 -33.60 10.95
C ASP A 103 -14.46 -34.40 12.04
N ALA A 104 -14.92 -35.63 12.32
CA ALA A 104 -14.31 -36.50 13.34
C ALA A 104 -12.85 -36.91 13.02
N ARG A 105 -12.39 -36.72 11.78
CA ARG A 105 -10.98 -36.94 11.37
C ARG A 105 -10.09 -35.78 11.76
N GLN A 106 -10.67 -34.61 12.00
CA GLN A 106 -9.96 -33.44 12.50
C GLN A 106 -10.09 -33.36 14.01
N SER A 107 -9.03 -32.85 14.64
CA SER A 107 -9.02 -32.66 16.08
C SER A 107 -8.74 -31.20 16.38
N VAL A 108 -9.67 -30.57 17.10
CA VAL A 108 -9.52 -29.23 17.63
C VAL A 108 -8.56 -29.30 18.82
N LEU A 109 -7.51 -28.49 18.74
CA LEU A 109 -6.49 -28.32 19.75
C LEU A 109 -6.88 -27.15 20.63
N THR A 110 -6.71 -27.30 21.94
CA THR A 110 -7.01 -26.23 22.89
C THR A 110 -5.89 -26.17 23.92
N ILE A 111 -5.26 -25.01 24.07
CA ILE A 111 -4.27 -24.79 25.13
C ILE A 111 -4.96 -24.84 26.50
N THR A 112 -4.33 -25.52 27.46
CA THR A 112 -4.84 -25.59 28.84
C THR A 112 -4.44 -24.35 29.64
N ALA A 113 -4.99 -24.20 30.84
CA ALA A 113 -4.51 -23.19 31.78
C ALA A 113 -3.03 -23.38 32.14
N ALA A 114 -2.58 -24.63 32.28
CA ALA A 114 -1.17 -24.96 32.50
C ALA A 114 -0.31 -24.58 31.28
N GLY A 115 -0.80 -24.85 30.07
CA GLY A 115 -0.17 -24.45 28.81
C GLY A 115 0.02 -22.94 28.70
N ARG A 116 -1.05 -22.17 28.96
CA ARG A 116 -0.97 -20.70 28.98
C ARG A 116 0.02 -20.20 30.01
N LYS A 117 0.01 -20.75 31.23
CA LYS A 117 0.96 -20.38 32.29
C LYS A 117 2.41 -20.69 31.90
N ALA A 118 2.66 -21.83 31.27
CA ALA A 118 4.00 -22.22 30.79
C ALA A 118 4.45 -21.34 29.62
N PHE A 119 3.52 -20.94 28.75
CA PHE A 119 3.80 -20.11 27.58
C PHE A 119 3.97 -18.61 27.90
N ALA A 120 3.32 -18.09 28.95
CA ALA A 120 3.30 -16.65 29.24
C ALA A 120 4.70 -15.97 29.27
N PRO A 121 5.78 -16.57 29.82
CA PRO A 121 7.11 -15.95 29.76
C PRO A 121 7.66 -15.78 28.34
N GLN A 122 7.20 -16.60 27.39
CA GLN A 122 7.62 -16.59 25.98
C GLN A 122 6.92 -15.52 25.15
N GLU A 123 5.71 -15.11 25.55
CA GLU A 123 4.95 -14.07 24.87
C GLU A 123 5.71 -12.72 24.88
N ASP A 124 6.48 -12.48 25.93
CA ASP A 124 7.33 -11.31 26.10
C ASP A 124 8.67 -11.40 25.35
N VAL A 125 9.14 -12.58 24.94
CA VAL A 125 10.49 -12.74 24.38
C VAL A 125 10.65 -11.93 23.11
N SER A 126 9.66 -11.98 22.21
CA SER A 126 9.68 -11.16 20.98
C SER A 126 9.72 -9.66 21.30
N ARG A 127 8.95 -9.20 22.30
CA ARG A 127 8.97 -7.81 22.77
C ARG A 127 10.34 -7.44 23.37
N ARG A 128 10.92 -8.29 24.21
CA ARG A 128 12.24 -8.03 24.84
C ARG A 128 13.38 -7.95 23.82
N VAL A 129 13.30 -8.73 22.74
CA VAL A 129 14.31 -8.71 21.68
C VAL A 129 14.11 -7.51 20.75
N LEU A 130 12.87 -7.21 20.38
CA LEU A 130 12.58 -6.19 19.36
C LEU A 130 12.48 -4.77 19.94
N SER A 131 11.97 -4.57 21.15
CA SER A 131 11.81 -3.24 21.74
C SER A 131 13.12 -2.43 21.78
N PRO A 132 14.26 -2.98 22.25
CA PRO A 132 15.52 -2.23 22.24
C PRO A 132 16.02 -1.87 20.84
N LEU A 133 15.67 -2.66 19.82
CA LEU A 133 16.01 -2.35 18.43
C LEU A 133 15.20 -1.15 17.92
N ILE A 134 13.91 -1.11 18.23
CA ILE A 134 12.98 -0.06 17.81
C ILE A 134 13.19 1.23 18.62
N GLU A 135 13.44 1.13 19.93
CA GLU A 135 13.62 2.27 20.83
C GLU A 135 14.81 3.16 20.44
N ARG A 136 15.85 2.56 19.83
CA ARG A 136 17.05 3.27 19.36
C ARG A 136 16.83 4.07 18.08
N LEU A 137 15.70 3.89 17.39
CA LEU A 137 15.38 4.60 16.15
C LEU A 137 14.57 5.88 16.44
N PRO A 138 14.82 6.98 15.71
CA PRO A 138 13.91 8.13 15.65
C PRO A 138 12.50 7.72 15.19
N ALA A 139 11.47 8.47 15.57
CA ALA A 139 10.08 8.15 15.23
C ALA A 139 9.83 7.98 13.72
N GLU A 140 10.47 8.80 12.89
CA GLU A 140 10.38 8.72 11.43
C GLU A 140 10.99 7.41 10.88
N ASP A 141 12.15 7.01 11.41
CA ASP A 141 12.80 5.77 11.00
C ASP A 141 12.04 4.53 11.49
N ARG A 142 11.37 4.61 12.65
CA ARG A 142 10.45 3.56 13.12
C ARG A 142 9.30 3.37 12.12
N ALA A 143 8.69 4.47 11.67
CA ALA A 143 7.61 4.43 10.68
C ALA A 143 8.09 3.84 9.34
N ARG A 144 9.23 4.31 8.81
CA ARG A 144 9.83 3.77 7.58
C ARG A 144 10.16 2.28 7.68
N LEU A 145 10.65 1.82 8.82
CA LEU A 145 10.96 0.40 9.03
C LEU A 145 9.69 -0.46 9.00
N VAL A 146 8.62 -0.02 9.69
CA VAL A 146 7.33 -0.71 9.71
C VAL A 146 6.72 -0.76 8.31
N GLU A 147 6.72 0.36 7.58
CA GLU A 147 6.21 0.43 6.20
C GLU A 147 7.00 -0.50 5.25
N ALA A 148 8.32 -0.60 5.41
CA ALA A 148 9.13 -1.54 4.65
C ALA A 148 8.79 -3.01 4.97
N MET A 149 8.52 -3.33 6.24
CA MET A 149 8.08 -4.67 6.65
C MET A 149 6.71 -5.02 6.07
N ASP A 150 5.77 -4.07 6.07
CA ASP A 150 4.46 -4.25 5.46
C ASP A 150 4.59 -4.48 3.94
N THR A 151 5.45 -3.71 3.28
CA THR A 151 5.76 -3.87 1.85
C THR A 151 6.34 -5.25 1.55
N ILE A 152 7.33 -5.71 2.34
CA ILE A 152 7.93 -7.04 2.18
C ILE A 152 6.89 -8.13 2.40
N THR A 153 6.07 -8.01 3.46
CA THR A 153 4.99 -8.95 3.77
C THR A 153 4.01 -9.03 2.60
N GLN A 154 3.55 -7.89 2.08
CA GLN A 154 2.61 -7.84 0.96
C GLN A 154 3.18 -8.44 -0.32
N LEU A 155 4.45 -8.18 -0.64
CA LEU A 155 5.09 -8.68 -1.86
C LEU A 155 5.39 -10.18 -1.81
N LEU A 156 5.62 -10.73 -0.61
CA LEU A 156 5.98 -12.15 -0.41
C LEU A 156 4.79 -13.02 0.02
N SER A 157 3.66 -12.44 0.40
CA SER A 157 2.45 -13.20 0.75
C SER A 157 1.79 -13.78 -0.50
N GLU A 158 1.48 -15.08 -0.47
CA GLU A 158 0.69 -15.74 -1.53
C GLU A 158 -0.81 -15.36 -1.43
N GLU A 159 -1.24 -14.91 -0.25
CA GLU A 159 -2.58 -14.38 0.00
C GLU A 159 -2.70 -12.95 -0.55
N LYS A 160 -3.48 -12.79 -1.62
CA LYS A 160 -3.94 -11.46 -2.06
C LYS A 160 -4.70 -10.81 -0.90
N PRO A 161 -4.44 -9.54 -0.55
CA PRO A 161 -5.15 -8.86 0.52
C PRO A 161 -6.66 -9.06 0.39
N ALA A 162 -7.26 -9.63 1.44
CA ALA A 162 -8.69 -9.82 1.53
C ALA A 162 -9.35 -8.42 1.62
N ALA A 163 -10.08 -8.08 0.56
CA ALA A 163 -10.72 -6.78 0.29
C ALA A 163 -9.76 -5.62 -0.04
N LYS A 164 -10.03 -4.96 -1.17
CA LYS A 164 -9.46 -3.65 -1.49
C LYS A 164 -9.86 -2.66 -0.38
N PRO A 165 -8.95 -1.80 0.13
CA PRO A 165 -9.33 -0.76 1.09
C PRO A 165 -10.51 0.05 0.55
N GLY A 166 -11.55 0.20 1.36
CA GLY A 166 -12.66 1.09 1.05
C GLY A 166 -12.21 2.55 1.05
N PHE A 167 -12.89 3.37 0.27
CA PHE A 167 -12.70 4.81 0.26
C PHE A 167 -14.04 5.50 0.06
N HIS A 168 -14.12 6.75 0.49
CA HIS A 168 -15.25 7.62 0.24
C HIS A 168 -14.79 8.98 -0.29
N LEU A 169 -15.69 9.68 -0.96
CA LEU A 169 -15.47 11.05 -1.41
C LEU A 169 -16.19 12.02 -0.48
N ARG A 170 -15.53 13.11 -0.13
CA ARG A 170 -16.12 14.20 0.66
C ARG A 170 -15.75 15.57 0.09
N PRO A 171 -16.54 16.62 0.39
CA PRO A 171 -16.13 17.99 0.12
C PRO A 171 -14.83 18.37 0.84
N HIS A 172 -14.12 19.35 0.29
CA HIS A 172 -12.94 19.93 0.92
C HIS A 172 -13.26 20.59 2.28
N ARG A 173 -12.24 20.66 3.14
CA ARG A 173 -12.24 21.28 4.47
C ARG A 173 -10.94 22.09 4.64
N PRO A 174 -10.87 22.98 5.66
CA PRO A 174 -9.61 23.64 6.01
C PRO A 174 -8.45 22.63 6.15
N GLY A 175 -7.31 22.94 5.54
CA GLY A 175 -6.14 22.06 5.50
C GLY A 175 -6.06 21.13 4.28
N ASP A 176 -7.16 20.84 3.58
CA ASP A 176 -7.11 19.95 2.40
C ASP A 176 -6.43 20.60 1.20
N ILE A 177 -6.60 21.92 1.01
CA ILE A 177 -5.97 22.64 -0.10
C ILE A 177 -4.46 22.74 0.08
N GLY A 178 -3.98 22.95 1.32
CA GLY A 178 -2.55 22.90 1.63
C GLY A 178 -1.96 21.50 1.39
N TRP A 179 -2.67 20.46 1.83
CA TRP A 179 -2.30 19.08 1.53
C TRP A 179 -2.28 18.77 0.03
N MET A 180 -3.24 19.30 -0.74
CA MET A 180 -3.28 19.13 -2.19
C MET A 180 -2.03 19.72 -2.84
N VAL A 181 -1.62 20.94 -2.46
CA VAL A 181 -0.40 21.58 -2.98
C VAL A 181 0.83 20.75 -2.65
N GLN A 182 0.98 20.36 -1.38
CA GLN A 182 2.08 19.49 -0.93
C GLN A 182 2.16 18.20 -1.77
N LYS A 183 1.03 17.50 -1.94
CA LYS A 183 1.01 16.24 -2.68
C LYS A 183 1.31 16.41 -4.16
N HIS A 184 0.86 17.49 -4.79
CA HIS A 184 1.21 17.79 -6.17
C HIS A 184 2.71 18.08 -6.31
N GLY A 185 3.31 18.85 -5.41
CA GLY A 185 4.75 19.11 -5.40
C GLY A 185 5.56 17.82 -5.24
N GLU A 186 5.34 17.08 -4.15
CA GLU A 186 6.10 15.86 -3.83
C GLU A 186 5.98 14.79 -4.93
N LEU A 187 4.76 14.46 -5.36
CA LEU A 187 4.54 13.34 -6.27
C LEU A 187 4.99 13.67 -7.69
N TYR A 188 4.77 14.89 -8.18
CA TYR A 188 5.16 15.21 -9.56
C TYR A 188 6.67 15.39 -9.70
N THR A 189 7.35 15.92 -8.69
CA THR A 189 8.82 15.92 -8.66
C THR A 189 9.35 14.49 -8.61
N ALA A 190 8.81 13.63 -7.75
CA ALA A 190 9.27 12.25 -7.62
C ALA A 190 9.04 11.38 -8.89
N GLU A 191 7.89 11.53 -9.55
CA GLU A 191 7.52 10.68 -10.68
C GLU A 191 7.96 11.21 -12.05
N TYR A 192 8.00 12.54 -12.21
CA TYR A 192 8.24 13.18 -13.51
C TYR A 192 9.44 14.12 -13.52
N GLY A 193 10.11 14.34 -12.38
CA GLY A 193 11.24 15.26 -12.29
C GLY A 193 10.85 16.71 -12.57
N TRP A 194 9.60 17.08 -12.29
CA TRP A 194 9.11 18.45 -12.43
C TRP A 194 9.63 19.31 -11.28
N ASP A 195 9.97 20.56 -11.61
CA ASP A 195 10.46 21.52 -10.62
C ASP A 195 9.31 22.23 -9.85
N SER A 196 9.69 23.12 -8.93
CA SER A 196 8.77 23.85 -8.06
C SER A 196 7.79 24.77 -8.80
N SER A 197 7.99 25.04 -10.10
CA SER A 197 7.01 25.83 -10.86
C SER A 197 5.67 25.11 -11.04
N PHE A 198 5.64 23.77 -10.96
CA PHE A 198 4.36 23.03 -10.92
C PHE A 198 3.68 23.15 -9.56
N GLU A 199 4.44 23.10 -8.47
CA GLU A 199 3.91 23.34 -7.13
C GLU A 199 3.33 24.76 -7.02
N ALA A 200 4.01 25.76 -7.60
CA ALA A 200 3.49 27.13 -7.70
C ALA A 200 2.15 27.17 -8.46
N LEU A 201 2.03 26.49 -9.60
CA LEU A 201 0.77 26.38 -10.34
C LEU A 201 -0.35 25.73 -9.50
N ALA A 202 -0.03 24.66 -8.76
CA ALA A 202 -0.99 24.02 -7.86
C ALA A 202 -1.42 24.96 -6.73
N ALA A 203 -0.48 25.72 -6.15
CA ALA A 203 -0.73 26.72 -5.12
C ALA A 203 -1.60 27.87 -5.64
N GLU A 204 -1.37 28.35 -6.87
CA GLU A 204 -2.21 29.37 -7.52
C GLU A 204 -3.65 28.87 -7.69
N VAL A 205 -3.82 27.63 -8.15
CA VAL A 205 -5.16 27.01 -8.25
C VAL A 205 -5.84 26.92 -6.90
N GLY A 206 -5.12 26.45 -5.87
CA GLY A 206 -5.65 26.34 -4.52
C GLY A 206 -6.04 27.70 -3.93
N THR A 207 -5.20 28.72 -4.15
CA THR A 207 -5.42 30.09 -3.67
C THR A 207 -6.63 30.73 -4.35
N GLN A 208 -6.71 30.62 -5.68
CA GLN A 208 -7.84 31.15 -6.44
C GLN A 208 -9.14 30.47 -6.02
N PHE A 209 -9.13 29.15 -5.88
CA PHE A 209 -10.29 28.39 -5.42
C PHE A 209 -10.74 28.88 -4.04
N LEU A 210 -9.85 28.93 -3.04
CA LEU A 210 -10.22 29.38 -1.69
C LEU A 210 -10.79 30.80 -1.63
N ARG A 211 -10.30 31.70 -2.49
CA ARG A 211 -10.74 33.09 -2.51
C ARG A 211 -12.10 33.27 -3.17
N ASP A 212 -12.32 32.60 -4.29
CA ASP A 212 -13.44 32.85 -5.19
C ASP A 212 -14.49 31.72 -5.15
N PHE A 213 -14.34 30.73 -4.26
CA PHE A 213 -15.16 29.53 -4.21
C PHE A 213 -16.66 29.86 -4.12
N ASP A 214 -17.40 29.42 -5.14
CA ASP A 214 -18.85 29.47 -5.16
C ASP A 214 -19.43 28.04 -5.10
N PRO A 215 -19.92 27.56 -3.94
CA PRO A 215 -20.49 26.22 -3.81
C PRO A 215 -21.76 26.00 -4.65
N ALA A 216 -22.37 27.06 -5.18
CA ALA A 216 -23.48 26.93 -6.12
C ALA A 216 -23.01 26.38 -7.48
N TRP A 217 -21.76 26.64 -7.89
CA TRP A 217 -21.25 26.36 -9.23
C TRP A 217 -19.95 25.54 -9.26
N GLU A 218 -19.29 25.40 -8.12
CA GLU A 218 -17.96 24.81 -8.01
C GLU A 218 -17.90 23.79 -6.86
N ASN A 219 -16.93 22.88 -6.91
CA ASN A 219 -16.65 21.98 -5.81
C ASN A 219 -15.22 21.43 -5.88
N ALA A 220 -14.73 20.94 -4.74
CA ALA A 220 -13.49 20.18 -4.63
C ALA A 220 -13.76 18.93 -3.81
N TRP A 221 -13.43 17.77 -4.38
CA TRP A 221 -13.59 16.48 -3.72
C TRP A 221 -12.26 15.96 -3.23
N ILE A 222 -12.28 15.42 -2.01
CA ILE A 222 -11.17 14.69 -1.41
C ILE A 222 -11.59 13.22 -1.31
N ALA A 223 -10.74 12.34 -1.82
CA ALA A 223 -10.85 10.91 -1.60
C ALA A 223 -10.10 10.55 -0.31
N GLU A 224 -10.81 9.90 0.61
CA GLU A 224 -10.29 9.47 1.89
C GLU A 224 -10.51 7.96 2.04
N LEU A 225 -9.46 7.23 2.43
CA LEU A 225 -9.58 5.83 2.81
C LEU A 225 -10.40 5.73 4.11
N ASP A 226 -10.99 4.58 4.37
CA ASP A 226 -11.73 4.36 5.63
C ASP A 226 -10.85 4.52 6.89
N SER A 227 -9.53 4.47 6.74
CA SER A 227 -8.55 4.79 7.79
C SER A 227 -8.48 6.29 8.14
N GLY A 228 -9.16 7.16 7.40
CA GLY A 228 -9.10 8.61 7.52
C GLY A 228 -7.98 9.26 6.68
N GLU A 229 -7.23 8.47 5.92
CA GLU A 229 -6.13 8.98 5.13
C GLU A 229 -6.58 9.56 3.77
N ARG A 230 -6.16 10.79 3.47
CA ARG A 230 -6.38 11.45 2.18
C ARG A 230 -5.50 10.83 1.11
N VAL A 231 -6.12 10.40 0.00
CA VAL A 231 -5.44 9.66 -1.07
C VAL A 231 -5.72 10.19 -2.48
N GLY A 232 -6.55 11.23 -2.61
CA GLY A 232 -6.70 11.91 -3.89
C GLY A 232 -7.58 13.13 -3.80
N CYS A 233 -7.53 13.97 -4.82
CA CYS A 233 -8.46 15.09 -4.94
C CYS A 233 -8.72 15.45 -6.40
N VAL A 234 -9.79 16.20 -6.63
CA VAL A 234 -10.06 16.87 -7.90
C VAL A 234 -10.91 18.10 -7.67
N PHE A 235 -10.68 19.15 -8.45
CA PHE A 235 -11.47 20.38 -8.38
C PHE A 235 -12.29 20.50 -9.67
N LEU A 236 -13.50 21.01 -9.53
CA LEU A 236 -14.35 21.44 -10.63
C LEU A 236 -14.72 22.90 -10.41
N ILE A 237 -14.16 23.78 -11.22
CA ILE A 237 -14.34 25.23 -11.13
C ILE A 237 -15.16 25.76 -12.32
N ARG A 238 -15.75 26.94 -12.17
CA ARG A 238 -16.53 27.58 -13.22
C ARG A 238 -15.59 28.26 -14.22
N LYS A 239 -15.68 27.91 -15.51
CA LYS A 239 -14.96 28.60 -16.60
C LYS A 239 -15.84 29.64 -17.30
N SER A 240 -17.13 29.36 -17.43
CA SER A 240 -18.13 30.27 -17.95
C SER A 240 -19.52 29.89 -17.42
N ALA A 241 -20.57 30.59 -17.88
CA ALA A 241 -21.94 30.25 -17.51
C ALA A 241 -22.35 28.81 -17.86
N THR A 242 -21.74 28.20 -18.89
CA THR A 242 -22.12 26.87 -19.40
C THR A 242 -20.96 25.87 -19.45
N VAL A 243 -19.76 26.26 -19.03
CA VAL A 243 -18.56 25.42 -19.08
C VAL A 243 -17.91 25.34 -17.70
N ALA A 244 -17.72 24.11 -17.21
CA ALA A 244 -16.90 23.82 -16.03
C ALA A 244 -15.48 23.41 -16.45
N LYS A 245 -14.49 23.64 -15.59
CA LYS A 245 -13.10 23.23 -15.80
C LYS A 245 -12.65 22.30 -14.68
N LEU A 246 -12.19 21.11 -15.05
CA LEU A 246 -11.58 20.17 -14.11
C LEU A 246 -10.10 20.55 -13.91
N ARG A 247 -9.67 20.62 -12.66
CA ARG A 247 -8.32 21.04 -12.25
C ARG A 247 -7.76 20.09 -11.18
N VAL A 248 -6.42 20.04 -11.08
CA VAL A 248 -5.66 19.43 -9.96
C VAL A 248 -6.16 18.05 -9.52
N LEU A 249 -6.35 17.15 -10.51
CA LEU A 249 -6.61 15.75 -10.26
C LEU A 249 -5.32 15.06 -9.81
N ILE A 250 -5.33 14.47 -8.62
CA ILE A 250 -4.24 13.62 -8.14
C ILE A 250 -4.79 12.39 -7.43
N VAL A 251 -4.08 11.28 -7.56
CA VAL A 251 -4.31 10.04 -6.80
C VAL A 251 -2.96 9.55 -6.31
N ASP A 252 -2.84 9.43 -4.98
CA ASP A 252 -1.66 8.92 -4.31
C ASP A 252 -1.32 7.51 -4.83
N PRO A 253 -0.04 7.19 -5.10
CA PRO A 253 0.37 5.90 -5.65
C PRO A 253 -0.26 4.68 -4.95
N LYS A 254 -0.40 4.71 -3.62
CA LYS A 254 -0.96 3.59 -2.85
C LYS A 254 -2.46 3.35 -3.06
N ALA A 255 -3.18 4.34 -3.58
CA ALA A 255 -4.61 4.23 -3.88
C ALA A 255 -4.92 4.00 -5.37
N ARG A 256 -3.88 3.87 -6.21
CA ARG A 256 -4.06 3.54 -7.63
C ARG A 256 -4.59 2.11 -7.76
N GLY A 257 -5.46 1.88 -8.75
CA GLY A 257 -6.13 0.58 -8.95
C GLY A 257 -7.32 0.29 -8.02
N LEU A 258 -7.60 1.17 -7.05
CA LEU A 258 -8.80 1.11 -6.19
C LEU A 258 -10.04 1.75 -6.84
N GLY A 259 -9.86 2.48 -7.95
CA GLY A 259 -10.96 3.19 -8.64
C GLY A 259 -11.16 4.64 -8.20
N VAL A 260 -10.32 5.14 -7.28
CA VAL A 260 -10.37 6.52 -6.75
C VAL A 260 -10.42 7.57 -7.87
N GLY A 261 -9.51 7.52 -8.83
CA GLY A 261 -9.46 8.51 -9.92
C GLY A 261 -10.73 8.52 -10.77
N LYS A 262 -11.32 7.35 -11.05
CA LYS A 262 -12.60 7.25 -11.77
C LYS A 262 -13.74 7.87 -10.96
N ALA A 263 -13.79 7.59 -9.66
CA ALA A 263 -14.82 8.12 -8.77
C ALA A 263 -14.73 9.66 -8.66
N LEU A 264 -13.52 10.20 -8.53
CA LEU A 264 -13.28 11.65 -8.50
C LEU A 264 -13.77 12.34 -9.78
N VAL A 265 -13.39 11.82 -10.96
CA VAL A 265 -13.86 12.37 -12.24
C VAL A 265 -15.37 12.21 -12.42
N GLN A 266 -15.94 11.07 -12.01
CA GLN A 266 -17.39 10.87 -12.07
C GLN A 266 -18.15 11.87 -11.20
N ALA A 267 -17.66 12.16 -9.99
CA ALA A 267 -18.25 13.17 -9.10
C ALA A 267 -18.28 14.57 -9.75
N CYS A 268 -17.22 14.93 -10.48
CA CYS A 268 -17.20 16.15 -11.28
C CYS A 268 -18.28 16.14 -12.39
N ILE A 269 -18.41 15.03 -13.12
CA ILE A 269 -19.40 14.89 -14.19
C ILE A 269 -20.82 15.03 -13.64
N ASP A 270 -21.12 14.31 -12.56
CA ASP A 270 -22.44 14.28 -11.95
C ASP A 270 -22.84 15.66 -11.40
N PHE A 271 -21.91 16.33 -10.70
CA PHE A 271 -22.13 17.70 -10.24
C PHE A 271 -22.32 18.66 -11.42
N ALA A 272 -21.52 18.53 -12.48
CA ALA A 272 -21.63 19.44 -13.61
C ALA A 272 -23.01 19.33 -14.30
N LYS A 273 -23.51 18.10 -14.47
CA LYS A 273 -24.86 17.83 -15.00
C LYS A 273 -25.93 18.39 -14.08
N LEU A 274 -25.81 18.17 -12.77
CA LEU A 274 -26.75 18.68 -11.77
C LEU A 274 -26.86 20.21 -11.82
N LYS A 275 -25.74 20.91 -12.02
CA LYS A 275 -25.70 22.38 -12.12
C LYS A 275 -26.07 22.92 -13.51
N GLY A 276 -26.35 22.05 -14.49
CA GLY A 276 -26.74 22.46 -15.83
C GLY A 276 -25.60 22.95 -16.72
N TYR A 277 -24.34 22.60 -16.41
CA TYR A 277 -23.24 22.82 -17.34
C TYR A 277 -23.45 22.00 -18.61
N ARG A 278 -23.00 22.54 -19.75
CA ARG A 278 -23.09 21.88 -21.06
C ARG A 278 -21.80 21.19 -21.47
N LYS A 279 -20.68 21.54 -20.83
CA LYS A 279 -19.35 21.04 -21.15
C LYS A 279 -18.43 21.06 -19.94
N ILE A 280 -17.58 20.05 -19.81
CA ILE A 280 -16.40 20.06 -18.95
C ILE A 280 -15.16 20.11 -19.83
N THR A 281 -14.20 20.95 -19.48
CA THR A 281 -12.90 21.04 -20.15
C THR A 281 -11.77 20.83 -19.15
N LEU A 282 -10.65 20.27 -19.58
CA LEU A 282 -9.45 20.11 -18.76
C LEU A 282 -8.19 20.26 -19.60
N TRP A 283 -7.09 20.61 -18.94
CA TRP A 283 -5.77 20.64 -19.53
C TRP A 283 -4.86 19.69 -18.75
N THR A 284 -4.07 18.89 -19.45
CA THR A 284 -3.16 17.88 -18.89
C THR A 284 -1.90 17.77 -19.76
N ASN A 285 -0.89 17.03 -19.31
CA ASN A 285 0.27 16.67 -20.12
C ASN A 285 0.14 15.24 -20.68
N SER A 286 0.60 15.01 -21.91
CA SER A 286 0.49 13.70 -22.60
C SER A 286 1.20 12.55 -21.85
N ILE A 287 2.26 12.88 -21.10
CA ILE A 287 3.02 11.94 -20.26
C ILE A 287 2.21 11.39 -19.07
N LEU A 288 1.11 12.06 -18.68
CA LEU A 288 0.23 11.63 -17.59
C LEU A 288 -0.74 10.54 -18.06
N VAL A 289 -0.20 9.42 -18.53
CA VAL A 289 -0.94 8.32 -19.19
C VAL A 289 -2.09 7.79 -18.32
N ALA A 290 -1.87 7.66 -17.01
CA ALA A 290 -2.90 7.17 -16.09
C ALA A 290 -4.12 8.11 -16.02
N ALA A 291 -3.89 9.42 -15.95
CA ALA A 291 -4.96 10.43 -15.94
C ALA A 291 -5.71 10.44 -17.28
N ARG A 292 -4.98 10.41 -18.39
CA ARG A 292 -5.55 10.33 -19.75
C ARG A 292 -6.46 9.12 -19.93
N GLY A 293 -6.03 7.95 -19.46
CA GLY A 293 -6.85 6.75 -19.49
C GLY A 293 -8.13 6.85 -18.67
N ILE A 294 -8.19 7.69 -17.62
CA ILE A 294 -9.44 7.98 -16.89
C ILE A 294 -10.33 8.88 -17.72
N TYR A 295 -9.79 9.95 -18.31
CA TYR A 295 -10.54 10.91 -19.14
C TYR A 295 -11.19 10.23 -20.34
N GLU A 296 -10.43 9.42 -21.09
CA GLU A 296 -10.94 8.65 -22.23
C GLU A 296 -12.10 7.72 -21.81
N LYS A 297 -11.92 6.95 -20.74
CA LYS A 297 -12.94 6.01 -20.22
C LYS A 297 -14.19 6.69 -19.67
N THR A 298 -14.09 7.97 -19.32
CA THR A 298 -15.21 8.79 -18.84
C THR A 298 -15.82 9.66 -19.95
N GLY A 299 -15.37 9.49 -21.19
CA GLY A 299 -15.97 10.09 -22.38
C GLY A 299 -15.40 11.44 -22.81
N PHE A 300 -14.36 11.93 -22.13
CA PHE A 300 -13.62 13.10 -22.62
C PHE A 300 -12.92 12.78 -23.93
N ARG A 301 -12.81 13.79 -24.80
CA ARG A 301 -12.12 13.70 -26.08
C ARG A 301 -11.03 14.75 -26.18
N LEU A 302 -9.88 14.35 -26.69
CA LEU A 302 -8.79 15.27 -27.01
C LEU A 302 -9.24 16.23 -28.11
N VAL A 303 -9.11 17.54 -27.88
CA VAL A 303 -9.50 18.59 -28.84
C VAL A 303 -8.32 19.47 -29.28
N GLN A 304 -7.25 19.52 -28.49
CA GLN A 304 -6.04 20.27 -28.83
C GLN A 304 -4.83 19.60 -28.18
N SER A 305 -3.69 19.59 -28.90
CA SER A 305 -2.41 19.10 -28.40
C SER A 305 -1.30 19.99 -28.94
N GLU A 306 -0.41 20.47 -28.06
CA GLU A 306 0.65 21.40 -28.43
C GLU A 306 1.91 21.21 -27.56
N PRO A 307 3.12 21.32 -28.14
CA PRO A 307 4.35 21.28 -27.37
C PRO A 307 4.54 22.59 -26.58
N HIS A 308 5.11 22.49 -25.38
CA HIS A 308 5.52 23.63 -24.57
C HIS A 308 6.69 23.27 -23.64
N ASP A 309 7.38 24.29 -23.13
CA ASP A 309 8.42 24.16 -22.12
C ASP A 309 7.85 24.64 -20.77
N SER A 310 7.73 23.74 -19.80
CA SER A 310 7.22 24.05 -18.46
C SER A 310 7.71 23.04 -17.44
N PHE A 311 7.74 23.44 -16.15
CA PHE A 311 8.12 22.55 -15.04
C PHE A 311 9.52 21.95 -15.19
N GLY A 312 10.44 22.69 -15.83
CA GLY A 312 11.79 22.25 -16.12
C GLY A 312 11.90 21.20 -17.25
N GLN A 313 10.82 20.93 -17.97
CA GLN A 313 10.73 19.84 -18.97
C GLN A 313 10.13 20.32 -20.30
N LYS A 314 10.46 19.59 -21.37
CA LYS A 314 9.76 19.69 -22.66
C LYS A 314 8.55 18.78 -22.65
N LEU A 315 7.36 19.33 -22.75
CA LEU A 315 6.09 18.62 -22.57
C LEU A 315 5.18 18.81 -23.77
N ILE A 316 4.15 17.97 -23.83
CA ILE A 316 3.04 18.13 -24.78
C ILE A 316 1.79 18.33 -23.93
N GLY A 317 1.27 19.55 -23.96
CA GLY A 317 0.02 19.92 -23.34
C GLY A 317 -1.14 19.42 -24.19
N GLU A 318 -2.20 18.98 -23.53
CA GLU A 318 -3.40 18.45 -24.15
C GLU A 318 -4.63 19.06 -23.49
N THR A 319 -5.55 19.58 -24.31
CA THR A 319 -6.89 19.99 -23.86
C THR A 319 -7.90 18.92 -24.23
N TRP A 320 -8.71 18.52 -23.24
CA TRP A 320 -9.74 17.51 -23.38
C TRP A 320 -11.11 18.08 -23.01
N ASP A 321 -12.12 17.78 -23.81
CA ASP A 321 -13.49 18.23 -23.61
C ASP A 321 -14.47 17.06 -23.47
N LEU A 322 -15.43 17.18 -22.56
CA LEU A 322 -16.59 16.31 -22.43
C LEU A 322 -17.85 17.15 -22.60
N LYS A 323 -18.68 16.80 -23.58
CA LYS A 323 -20.03 17.35 -23.73
C LYS A 323 -20.98 16.60 -22.78
N LEU A 324 -21.78 17.34 -22.02
CA LEU A 324 -22.68 16.80 -20.98
C LEU A 324 -24.09 16.52 -21.50
#